data_AF-A0A914RCD3-F1
#
_entry.id   AF-A0A914RCD3-F1
#
_cell.length_a   1.000
_cell.length_b   1.000
_cell.length_c   1.000
_cell.angle_alpha   90.00
_cell.angle_beta   90.00
_cell.angle_gamma   90.00
#
_symmetry.space_group_name_H-M   'P 1'
#
loop_
_entity.id
_entity.type
_entity.pdbx_description
1 polymer ?
#
loop_
_entity_poly.entity_id
_entity_poly.type
_entity_poly.pdbx_seq_one_letter_code
_entity_poly.pdbx_strand_id
1 'polypeptide(L)'
;MCKGEEVHSLVRESVQKLATASVVEIFVDIIPGYAIREDERSQKMKKETKKLQEFEKLLPKTNVTLEENTFTYTLAMLSLRSLSKLLISSSHFNFSTNIISLLVRLTTSKYETVKECCEALSELFAADVSLRNSAYGARAIAAIVNEKKCDISPKLLSTFLRMNIKVSILYIRRFTEFFFQFLSFFSFDYRKLQSFHRLF
;
A
#
# COMPACT_ATOMS: atom_id res chain seq x y z
N MET A 1 -2.59 -9.17 31.49
CA MET A 1 -3.28 -8.05 30.79
C MET A 1 -4.71 -8.05 31.30
N CYS A 2 -5.18 -6.94 31.86
CA CYS A 2 -6.54 -6.81 32.36
C CYS A 2 -7.52 -7.09 31.21
N LYS A 3 -8.24 -8.23 31.26
CA LYS A 3 -9.39 -8.44 30.38
C LYS A 3 -10.54 -7.67 31.03
N GLY A 4 -10.87 -6.52 30.47
CA GLY A 4 -12.05 -5.75 30.87
C GLY A 4 -13.29 -6.48 30.39
N GLU A 5 -13.81 -7.39 31.21
CA GLU A 5 -14.99 -8.21 30.88
C GLU A 5 -16.30 -7.39 30.87
N GLU A 6 -16.27 -6.12 31.32
CA GLU A 6 -17.45 -5.23 31.32
C GLU A 6 -17.17 -3.86 30.68
N VAL A 7 -16.63 -3.83 29.45
CA VAL A 7 -16.50 -2.57 28.70
C VAL A 7 -17.64 -2.45 27.69
N HIS A 8 -18.43 -1.37 27.80
CA HIS A 8 -19.51 -1.06 26.85
C HIS A 8 -18.97 -1.04 25.40
N SER A 9 -19.70 -1.64 24.46
CA SER A 9 -19.27 -1.84 23.06
C SER A 9 -18.76 -0.56 22.39
N LEU A 10 -19.44 0.56 22.62
CA LEU A 10 -19.04 1.89 22.12
C LEU A 10 -17.68 2.37 22.64
N VAL A 11 -17.38 2.09 23.91
CA VAL A 11 -16.09 2.47 24.52
C VAL A 11 -14.97 1.62 23.90
N ARG A 12 -15.22 0.31 23.70
CA ARG A 12 -14.28 -0.59 23.03
C ARG A 12 -13.95 -0.12 21.61
N GLU A 13 -14.96 0.20 20.80
CA GLU A 13 -14.75 0.65 19.42
C GLU A 13 -13.99 1.99 19.37
N SER A 14 -14.30 2.92 20.27
CA SER A 14 -13.61 4.22 20.36
C SER A 14 -12.14 4.06 20.73
N VAL A 15 -11.85 3.23 21.74
CA VAL A 15 -10.47 2.91 22.15
C VAL A 15 -9.71 2.25 21.02
N GLN A 16 -10.32 1.32 20.28
CA GLN A 16 -9.69 0.67 19.13
C GLN A 16 -9.36 1.67 18.02
N LYS A 17 -10.29 2.58 17.68
CA LYS A 17 -10.04 3.61 16.67
C LYS A 17 -8.90 4.54 17.07
N LEU A 18 -8.90 5.01 18.32
CA LEU A 18 -7.82 5.85 18.86
C LEU A 18 -6.50 5.10 18.88
N ALA A 19 -6.49 3.84 19.29
CA ALA A 19 -5.30 3.00 19.29
C ALA A 19 -4.74 2.83 17.87
N THR A 20 -5.58 2.48 16.88
CA THR A 20 -5.17 2.35 15.47
C THR A 20 -4.57 3.64 14.92
N ALA A 21 -5.19 4.80 15.19
CA ALA A 21 -4.67 6.09 14.76
C ALA A 21 -3.33 6.43 15.45
N SER A 22 -3.25 6.22 16.75
CA SER A 22 -2.04 6.51 17.55
C SER A 22 -0.86 5.66 17.12
N VAL A 23 -1.10 4.36 16.91
CA VAL A 23 -0.06 3.41 16.46
C VAL A 23 0.52 3.83 15.12
N VAL A 24 -0.30 4.31 14.18
CA VAL A 24 0.19 4.76 12.88
C VAL A 24 1.04 6.02 12.97
N GLU A 25 0.67 6.98 13.82
CA GLU A 25 1.51 8.17 14.03
C GLU A 25 2.86 7.80 14.62
N ILE A 26 2.86 6.92 15.64
CA ILE A 26 4.11 6.39 16.21
C ILE A 26 4.93 5.71 15.13
N PHE A 27 4.33 4.89 14.26
CA PHE A 27 5.06 4.25 13.17
C PHE A 27 5.67 5.27 12.20
N VAL A 28 4.96 6.34 11.85
CA VAL A 28 5.52 7.39 11.00
C VAL A 28 6.74 8.06 11.66
N ASP A 29 6.70 8.26 12.97
CA ASP A 29 7.80 8.89 13.71
C ASP A 29 9.02 7.98 13.93
N ILE A 30 8.80 6.69 14.19
CA ILE A 30 9.89 5.75 14.54
C ILE A 30 10.52 5.06 13.32
N ILE A 31 9.81 4.99 12.18
CA ILE A 31 10.31 4.24 11.03
C ILE A 31 11.52 4.97 10.45
N PRO A 32 12.67 4.28 10.32
CA PRO A 32 13.84 4.87 9.69
C PRO A 32 13.56 5.15 8.21
N GLY A 33 14.13 6.24 7.68
CA GLY A 33 14.06 6.59 6.25
C GLY A 33 14.78 5.61 5.30
N TYR A 34 15.26 4.47 5.79
CA TYR A 34 15.94 3.44 5.01
C TYR A 34 15.29 2.07 5.22
N ALA A 35 15.32 1.23 4.19
CA ALA A 35 14.86 -0.15 4.29
C ALA A 35 15.82 -0.98 5.16
N ILE A 36 15.28 -1.69 6.14
CA ILE A 36 16.06 -2.58 7.00
C ILE A 36 16.45 -3.81 6.18
N ARG A 37 17.74 -4.03 5.95
CA ARG A 37 18.23 -5.16 5.16
C ARG A 37 18.21 -6.43 5.99
N GLU A 38 17.67 -7.51 5.46
CA GLU A 38 17.64 -8.80 6.17
C GLU A 38 19.06 -9.37 6.37
N ASP A 39 19.99 -9.07 5.46
CA ASP A 39 21.36 -9.57 5.48
C ASP A 39 22.20 -9.02 6.65
N GLU A 40 21.89 -7.80 7.13
CA GLU A 40 22.57 -7.17 8.27
C GLU A 40 22.22 -7.85 9.60
N ARG A 41 21.12 -8.61 9.67
CA ARG A 41 20.75 -9.38 10.87
C ARG A 41 21.71 -10.54 11.16
N SER A 42 22.46 -10.97 10.14
CA SER A 42 23.36 -12.13 10.21
C SER A 42 24.82 -11.76 10.48
N GLN A 43 25.15 -10.46 10.57
CA GLN A 43 26.52 -10.01 10.85
C GLN A 43 26.95 -10.31 12.29
N LYS A 44 28.26 -10.52 12.49
CA LYS A 44 28.85 -10.67 13.83
C LYS A 44 28.75 -9.35 14.59
N MET A 45 27.88 -9.33 15.60
CA MET A 45 27.64 -8.17 16.46
C MET A 45 28.61 -8.14 17.65
N LYS A 46 28.94 -6.94 18.14
CA LYS A 46 29.66 -6.77 19.42
C LYS A 46 28.80 -7.33 20.57
N LYS A 47 29.44 -7.74 21.68
CA LYS A 47 28.78 -8.37 22.84
C LYS A 47 27.55 -7.58 23.33
N GLU A 48 27.63 -6.25 23.38
CA GLU A 48 26.53 -5.39 23.86
C GLU A 48 25.36 -5.33 22.86
N THR A 49 25.65 -5.16 21.56
CA THR A 49 24.62 -5.12 20.51
C THR A 49 23.93 -6.48 20.34
N LYS A 50 24.68 -7.58 20.55
CA LYS A 50 24.12 -8.93 20.54
C LYS A 50 23.13 -9.14 21.70
N LYS A 51 23.47 -8.68 22.91
CA LYS A 51 22.56 -8.72 24.07
C LYS A 51 21.26 -7.97 23.78
N LEU A 52 21.33 -6.74 23.25
CA LEU A 52 20.16 -5.96 22.86
C LEU A 52 19.28 -6.69 21.83
N GLN A 53 19.88 -7.28 20.80
CA GLN A 53 19.14 -8.05 19.79
C GLN A 53 18.49 -9.32 20.38
N GLU A 54 19.16 -9.99 21.32
CA GLU A 54 18.60 -11.15 22.04
C GLU A 54 17.40 -10.74 22.89
N PHE A 55 17.44 -9.58 23.55
CA PHE A 55 16.28 -9.02 24.26
C PHE A 55 15.11 -8.72 23.32
N GLU A 56 15.35 -8.14 22.14
CA GLU A 56 14.30 -7.91 21.14
C GLU A 56 13.67 -9.21 20.62
N LYS A 57 14.46 -10.30 20.50
CA LYS A 57 13.95 -11.63 20.14
C LYS A 57 13.11 -12.28 21.24
N LEU A 58 13.36 -11.92 22.50
CA LEU A 58 12.62 -12.38 23.67
C LEU A 58 11.31 -11.63 23.89
N LEU A 59 11.10 -10.50 23.20
CA LEU A 59 9.78 -9.87 23.16
C LEU A 59 8.79 -10.93 22.67
N PRO A 60 7.72 -11.18 23.43
CA PRO A 60 6.76 -12.21 23.05
C PRO A 60 6.23 -11.83 21.68
N LYS A 61 6.50 -12.69 20.68
CA LYS A 61 5.72 -12.74 19.45
C LYS A 61 4.33 -13.17 19.87
N THR A 62 3.57 -12.23 20.37
CA THR A 62 2.19 -12.47 20.74
C THR A 62 1.51 -12.86 19.45
N ASN A 63 1.21 -14.14 19.31
CA ASN A 63 0.22 -14.61 18.37
C ASN A 63 -1.10 -14.06 18.92
N VAL A 64 -1.34 -12.77 18.69
CA VAL A 64 -2.59 -12.13 19.05
C VAL A 64 -3.63 -12.81 18.18
N THR A 65 -4.34 -13.77 18.75
CA THR A 65 -5.56 -14.30 18.16
C THR A 65 -6.53 -13.12 18.10
N LEU A 66 -6.61 -12.48 16.93
CA LEU A 66 -7.55 -11.42 16.67
C LEU A 66 -8.94 -12.07 16.72
N GLU A 67 -9.70 -11.83 17.78
CA GLU A 67 -11.08 -12.31 17.84
C GLU A 67 -11.88 -11.63 16.72
N GLU A 68 -12.32 -12.43 15.74
CA GLU A 68 -12.98 -12.00 14.49
C GLU A 68 -14.23 -11.15 14.75
N ASN A 69 -14.85 -11.31 15.93
CA ASN A 69 -16.10 -10.65 16.34
C ASN A 69 -15.99 -9.15 16.62
N THR A 70 -14.82 -8.54 16.39
CA THR A 70 -14.56 -7.12 16.69
C THR A 70 -14.35 -6.23 15.47
N PHE A 71 -14.36 -6.80 14.27
CA PHE A 71 -14.01 -6.07 13.06
C PHE A 71 -15.22 -5.34 12.47
N THR A 72 -15.39 -4.07 12.83
CA THR A 72 -16.40 -3.19 12.21
C THR A 72 -15.89 -2.60 10.90
N TYR A 73 -16.78 -2.33 9.95
CA TYR A 73 -16.44 -1.66 8.69
C TYR A 73 -15.75 -0.30 8.91
N THR A 74 -16.18 0.44 9.93
CA THR A 74 -15.59 1.72 10.35
C THR A 74 -14.13 1.56 10.77
N LEU A 75 -13.81 0.52 11.55
CA LEU A 75 -12.45 0.21 11.97
C LEU A 75 -11.59 -0.30 10.79
N ALA A 76 -12.18 -1.07 9.88
CA ALA A 76 -11.54 -1.50 8.63
C ALA A 76 -11.12 -0.31 7.77
N MET A 77 -12.05 0.63 7.56
CA MET A 77 -11.80 1.85 6.79
C MET A 77 -10.77 2.77 7.44
N LEU A 78 -10.81 2.90 8.77
CA LEU A 78 -9.80 3.65 9.50
C LEU A 78 -8.41 3.00 9.32
N SER A 79 -8.33 1.68 9.47
CA SER A 79 -7.09 0.93 9.28
C SER A 79 -6.54 1.08 7.86
N LEU A 80 -7.42 1.07 6.85
CA LEU A 80 -7.05 1.29 5.45
C LEU A 80 -6.44 2.68 5.25
N ARG A 81 -7.11 3.74 5.73
CA ARG A 81 -6.63 5.13 5.62
C ARG A 81 -5.30 5.31 6.35
N SER A 82 -5.20 4.74 7.54
CA SER A 82 -3.98 4.70 8.34
C SER A 82 -2.82 4.04 7.60
N LEU A 83 -3.07 2.90 6.95
CA LEU A 83 -2.06 2.17 6.18
C LEU A 83 -1.63 2.96 4.92
N SER A 84 -2.57 3.62 4.26
CA SER A 84 -2.30 4.51 3.14
C SER A 84 -1.46 5.72 3.56
N LYS A 85 -1.77 6.35 4.69
CA LYS A 85 -0.97 7.45 5.27
C LYS A 85 0.47 7.00 5.53
N LEU A 86 0.64 5.84 6.17
CA LEU A 86 1.96 5.27 6.43
C LEU A 86 2.77 5.04 5.15
N LEU A 87 2.13 4.50 4.12
CA LEU A 87 2.76 4.22 2.84
C LEU A 87 3.23 5.49 2.13
N ILE A 88 2.44 6.57 2.19
CA ILE A 88 2.77 7.86 1.56
C ILE A 88 3.89 8.56 2.35
N SER A 89 3.82 8.55 3.69
CA SER A 89 4.84 9.18 4.55
C SER A 89 6.18 8.43 4.52
N SER A 90 6.16 7.09 4.50
CA SER A 90 7.36 6.25 4.58
C SER A 90 7.33 5.12 3.55
N SER A 91 7.49 5.49 2.28
CA SER A 91 7.38 4.58 1.15
C SER A 91 8.59 3.63 0.98
N HIS A 92 9.65 3.79 1.77
CA HIS A 92 10.87 2.97 1.76
C HIS A 92 10.84 1.79 2.75
N PHE A 93 9.81 1.71 3.58
CA PHE A 93 9.65 0.64 4.55
C PHE A 93 9.46 -0.73 3.88
N ASN A 94 9.93 -1.79 4.54
CA ASN A 94 10.01 -3.15 4.01
C ASN A 94 8.69 -3.74 3.50
N PHE A 95 7.55 -3.28 4.03
CA PHE A 95 6.22 -3.79 3.65
C PHE A 95 5.46 -2.90 2.66
N SER A 96 6.09 -1.85 2.13
CA SER A 96 5.47 -0.92 1.17
C SER A 96 4.81 -1.65 -0.02
N THR A 97 5.50 -2.63 -0.61
CA THR A 97 4.98 -3.46 -1.71
C THR A 97 3.79 -4.32 -1.30
N ASN A 98 3.80 -4.87 -0.08
CA ASN A 98 2.66 -5.63 0.45
C ASN A 98 1.41 -4.75 0.58
N ILE A 99 1.58 -3.52 1.06
CA ILE A 99 0.50 -2.55 1.17
C ILE A 99 -0.02 -2.18 -0.23
N ILE A 100 0.86 -1.84 -1.18
CA ILE A 100 0.45 -1.52 -2.55
C ILE A 100 -0.35 -2.68 -3.17
N SER A 101 0.14 -3.91 -2.99
CA SER A 101 -0.53 -5.12 -3.47
C SER A 101 -1.91 -5.31 -2.84
N LEU A 102 -2.06 -5.01 -1.55
CA LEU A 102 -3.35 -5.03 -0.85
C LEU A 102 -4.32 -3.98 -1.40
N LEU A 103 -3.89 -2.72 -1.53
CA LEU A 103 -4.71 -1.63 -2.06
C LEU A 103 -5.22 -1.96 -3.47
N VAL A 104 -4.34 -2.45 -4.33
CA VAL A 104 -4.69 -2.86 -5.70
C VAL A 104 -5.74 -3.99 -5.69
N ARG A 105 -5.58 -5.03 -4.86
CA ARG A 105 -6.60 -6.08 -4.73
C ARG A 105 -7.94 -5.55 -4.22
N LEU A 106 -7.95 -4.63 -3.26
CA LEU A 106 -9.19 -4.08 -2.72
C LEU A 106 -9.99 -3.28 -3.76
N THR A 107 -9.35 -2.79 -4.82
CA THR A 107 -10.03 -2.10 -5.92
C THR A 107 -10.91 -3.00 -6.78
N THR A 108 -10.79 -4.33 -6.65
CA THR A 108 -11.69 -5.29 -7.33
C THR A 108 -12.97 -5.58 -6.54
N SER A 109 -13.12 -4.99 -5.36
CA SER A 109 -14.32 -5.15 -4.54
C SER A 109 -15.45 -4.22 -5.02
N LYS A 110 -16.68 -4.44 -4.54
CA LYS A 110 -17.86 -3.61 -4.89
C LYS A 110 -18.16 -2.52 -3.85
N TYR A 111 -17.27 -2.33 -2.88
CA TYR A 111 -17.49 -1.46 -1.72
C TYR A 111 -16.88 -0.08 -1.92
N GLU A 112 -17.26 0.88 -1.08
CA GLU A 112 -16.71 2.25 -1.07
C GLU A 112 -15.18 2.28 -0.86
N THR A 113 -14.60 1.18 -0.35
CA THR A 113 -13.15 0.96 -0.23
C THR A 113 -12.41 1.20 -1.55
N VAL A 114 -13.03 0.94 -2.70
CA VAL A 114 -12.42 1.12 -4.02
C VAL A 114 -12.00 2.58 -4.23
N LYS A 115 -12.85 3.53 -3.85
CA LYS A 115 -12.57 4.96 -4.02
C LYS A 115 -11.36 5.38 -3.21
N GLU A 116 -11.35 5.01 -1.94
CA GLU A 116 -10.28 5.33 -0.98
C GLU A 116 -8.95 4.67 -1.37
N CYS A 117 -8.99 3.43 -1.89
CA CYS A 117 -7.80 2.77 -2.43
C CYS A 117 -7.26 3.48 -3.68
N CYS A 118 -8.13 3.91 -4.60
CA CYS A 118 -7.71 4.63 -5.80
C CYS A 118 -7.13 6.01 -5.47
N GLU A 119 -7.69 6.70 -4.48
CA GLU A 119 -7.17 7.98 -3.98
C GLU A 119 -5.79 7.81 -3.35
N ALA A 120 -5.61 6.82 -2.48
CA ALA A 120 -4.32 6.49 -1.88
C ALA A 120 -3.25 6.12 -2.94
N LEU A 121 -3.61 5.32 -3.95
CA LEU A 121 -2.71 4.99 -5.06
C LEU A 121 -2.34 6.23 -5.88
N SER A 122 -3.29 7.13 -6.10
CA SER A 122 -3.06 8.39 -6.83
C SER A 122 -2.14 9.33 -6.08
N GLU A 123 -2.24 9.40 -4.75
CA GLU A 123 -1.34 10.17 -3.89
C GLU A 123 0.05 9.55 -3.84
N LEU A 124 0.13 8.23 -3.71
CA LEU A 124 1.39 7.50 -3.77
C LEU A 124 2.14 7.77 -5.09
N PHE A 125 1.46 7.67 -6.23
CA PHE A 125 2.07 7.89 -7.55
C PHE A 125 2.51 9.35 -7.77
N ALA A 126 1.82 10.31 -7.14
CA ALA A 126 2.22 11.72 -7.18
C ALA A 126 3.44 11.99 -6.28
N ALA A 127 3.49 11.36 -5.10
CA ALA A 127 4.57 11.52 -4.13
C ALA A 127 5.84 10.73 -4.48
N ASP A 128 5.74 9.65 -5.27
CA ASP A 128 6.86 8.77 -5.58
C ASP A 128 7.83 9.34 -6.63
N VAL A 129 8.76 10.16 -6.16
CA VAL A 129 9.85 10.71 -6.97
C VAL A 129 10.79 9.61 -7.50
N SER A 130 10.93 8.50 -6.79
CA SER A 130 11.84 7.40 -7.18
C SER A 130 11.29 6.52 -8.30
N LEU A 131 9.98 6.61 -8.56
CA LEU A 131 9.21 5.75 -9.45
C LEU A 131 9.25 4.25 -9.11
N ARG A 132 9.87 3.84 -7.99
CA ARG A 132 9.98 2.43 -7.61
C ARG A 132 8.62 1.86 -7.20
N ASN A 133 7.87 2.61 -6.40
CA ASN A 133 6.54 2.21 -5.95
C ASN A 133 5.51 2.34 -7.06
N SER A 134 5.67 3.36 -7.91
CA SER A 134 4.88 3.56 -9.14
C SER A 134 5.04 2.39 -10.11
N ALA A 135 6.27 1.95 -10.36
CA ALA A 135 6.54 0.79 -11.21
C ALA A 135 6.02 -0.53 -10.61
N TYR A 136 6.08 -0.69 -9.28
CA TYR A 136 5.49 -1.85 -8.63
C TYR A 136 3.96 -1.83 -8.71
N GLY A 137 3.33 -0.68 -8.39
CA GLY A 137 1.89 -0.48 -8.46
C GLY A 137 1.34 -0.71 -9.86
N ALA A 138 2.00 -0.18 -10.90
CA ALA A 138 1.61 -0.39 -12.28
C ALA A 138 1.63 -1.88 -12.68
N ARG A 139 2.65 -2.63 -12.26
CA ARG A 139 2.71 -4.08 -12.49
C ARG A 139 1.62 -4.82 -11.74
N ALA A 140 1.33 -4.45 -10.50
CA ALA A 140 0.27 -5.05 -9.71
C ALA A 140 -1.11 -4.79 -10.34
N ILE A 141 -1.37 -3.57 -10.82
CA ILE A 141 -2.60 -3.22 -11.54
C ILE A 141 -2.71 -4.04 -12.81
N ALA A 142 -1.66 -4.11 -13.63
CA ALA A 142 -1.64 -4.92 -14.85
C ALA A 142 -1.98 -6.39 -14.57
N ALA A 143 -1.41 -6.97 -13.52
CA ALA A 143 -1.71 -8.34 -13.10
C ALA A 143 -3.21 -8.52 -12.78
N ILE A 144 -3.81 -7.58 -12.04
CA ILE A 144 -5.25 -7.61 -11.74
C ILE A 144 -6.10 -7.46 -13.00
N VAL A 145 -5.74 -6.58 -13.92
CA VAL A 145 -6.56 -6.38 -15.12
C VAL A 145 -6.56 -7.64 -16.00
N ASN A 146 -5.43 -8.32 -16.05
CA ASN A 146 -5.28 -9.60 -16.74
C ASN A 146 -6.10 -10.70 -16.07
N GLU A 147 -6.05 -10.78 -14.74
CA GLU A 147 -6.84 -11.74 -13.95
C GLU A 147 -8.35 -11.51 -14.13
N LYS A 148 -8.79 -10.26 -14.13
CA LYS A 148 -10.22 -9.87 -14.19
C LYS A 148 -10.74 -9.64 -15.62
N LYS A 149 -9.95 -9.91 -16.66
CA LYS A 149 -10.35 -9.72 -18.07
C LYS A 149 -10.95 -8.34 -18.36
N CYS A 150 -10.31 -7.28 -17.84
CA CYS A 150 -10.76 -5.89 -17.98
C CYS A 150 -12.04 -5.47 -17.22
N ASP A 151 -12.61 -6.34 -16.38
CA ASP A 151 -13.70 -5.95 -15.45
C ASP A 151 -13.13 -5.24 -14.21
N ILE A 152 -12.69 -4.00 -14.41
CA ILE A 152 -12.09 -3.16 -13.37
C ILE A 152 -12.67 -1.75 -13.38
N SER A 153 -12.65 -1.10 -12.21
CA SER A 153 -13.11 0.28 -12.09
C SER A 153 -12.27 1.23 -12.95
N PRO A 154 -12.88 2.08 -13.81
CA PRO A 154 -12.16 3.11 -14.56
C PRO A 154 -11.37 4.06 -13.64
N LYS A 155 -11.81 4.23 -12.39
CA LYS A 155 -11.12 5.04 -11.39
C LYS A 155 -9.72 4.49 -11.09
N LEU A 156 -9.54 3.16 -11.12
CA LEU A 156 -8.23 2.54 -10.94
C LEU A 156 -7.27 2.95 -12.06
N LEU A 157 -7.72 2.93 -13.31
CA LEU A 157 -6.89 3.35 -14.44
C LEU A 157 -6.57 4.84 -14.39
N SER A 158 -7.51 5.67 -13.90
CA SER A 158 -7.28 7.10 -13.73
C SER A 158 -6.15 7.43 -12.75
N THR A 159 -5.79 6.51 -11.85
CA THR A 159 -4.66 6.71 -10.93
C THR A 159 -3.33 6.91 -11.66
N PHE A 160 -3.15 6.30 -12.85
CA PHE A 160 -1.93 6.46 -13.65
C PHE A 160 -1.67 7.90 -14.10
N LEU A 161 -2.72 8.72 -14.21
CA LEU A 161 -2.60 10.13 -14.59
C LEU A 161 -1.86 10.97 -13.54
N ARG A 162 -1.77 10.48 -12.31
CA ARG A 162 -1.09 11.15 -11.19
C ARG A 162 0.38 10.74 -11.05
N MET A 163 0.87 9.86 -11.91
CA MET A 163 2.26 9.40 -11.85
C MET A 163 3.25 10.51 -12.18
N ASN A 164 4.22 10.73 -11.30
CA ASN A 164 5.24 11.78 -11.43
C ASN A 164 6.35 11.40 -12.43
N ILE A 165 5.98 11.15 -13.68
CA ILE A 165 6.94 10.84 -14.74
C ILE A 165 7.56 12.15 -15.23
N LYS A 166 8.70 12.54 -14.64
CA LYS A 166 9.54 13.59 -15.22
C LYS A 166 10.19 13.04 -16.49
N VAL A 167 9.88 13.69 -17.61
CA VAL A 167 10.31 13.31 -18.96
C VAL A 167 11.84 13.49 -19.09
N SER A 168 12.60 12.51 -18.65
CA SER A 168 13.99 12.33 -19.05
C SER A 168 14.02 11.38 -20.25
N ILE A 169 14.71 11.73 -21.33
CA ILE A 169 14.73 11.01 -22.63
C ILE A 169 15.02 9.50 -22.50
N LEU A 170 15.76 9.07 -21.47
CA LEU A 170 16.01 7.65 -21.18
C LEU A 170 14.79 6.89 -20.61
N TYR A 171 13.94 7.58 -19.85
CA TYR A 171 12.74 7.01 -19.21
C TYR A 171 11.59 6.83 -20.21
N ILE A 172 11.46 7.71 -21.20
CA ILE A 172 10.46 7.57 -22.25
C ILE A 172 10.61 6.24 -22.96
N ARG A 173 11.84 5.80 -23.25
CA ARG A 173 12.06 4.55 -23.98
C ARG A 173 11.64 3.32 -23.19
N ARG A 174 11.99 3.25 -21.90
CA ARG A 174 11.52 2.17 -21.00
C ARG A 174 10.03 2.23 -20.72
N PHE A 175 9.47 3.44 -20.61
CA PHE A 175 8.04 3.63 -20.39
C PHE A 175 7.23 3.35 -21.65
N THR A 176 7.69 3.72 -22.84
CA THR A 176 7.02 3.35 -24.11
C THR A 176 7.13 1.87 -24.35
N GLU A 177 8.25 1.20 -24.11
CA GLU A 177 8.31 -0.27 -24.15
C GLU A 177 7.33 -0.91 -23.15
N PHE A 178 7.25 -0.39 -21.91
CA PHE A 178 6.28 -0.85 -20.91
C PHE A 178 4.82 -0.57 -21.30
N PHE A 179 4.52 0.61 -21.82
CA PHE A 179 3.17 1.05 -22.19
C PHE A 179 2.71 0.39 -23.50
N PHE A 180 3.62 0.13 -24.45
CA PHE A 180 3.35 -0.69 -25.63
C PHE A 180 3.13 -2.14 -25.25
N GLN A 181 3.90 -2.68 -24.31
CA GLN A 181 3.67 -4.04 -23.80
C GLN A 181 2.39 -4.13 -22.99
N PHE A 182 2.01 -3.08 -22.27
CA PHE A 182 0.73 -2.94 -21.60
C PHE A 182 -0.43 -2.87 -22.62
N LEU A 183 -0.34 -2.05 -23.66
CA LEU A 183 -1.37 -1.93 -24.71
C LEU A 183 -1.48 -3.17 -25.59
N SER A 184 -0.37 -3.83 -25.93
CA SER A 184 -0.38 -5.06 -26.72
C SER A 184 -1.00 -6.23 -25.95
N PHE A 185 -0.85 -6.25 -24.62
CA PHE A 185 -1.45 -7.25 -23.74
C PHE A 185 -2.99 -7.09 -23.62
N PHE A 186 -3.52 -5.88 -23.83
CA PHE A 186 -4.94 -5.58 -23.68
C PHE A 186 -5.81 -5.81 -24.93
N SER A 187 -5.26 -6.22 -26.09
CA SER A 187 -6.00 -6.27 -27.37
C SER A 187 -6.86 -5.01 -27.62
N PHE A 188 -6.38 -3.85 -27.19
CA PHE A 188 -7.15 -2.61 -27.31
C PHE A 188 -7.15 -2.19 -28.79
N ASP A 189 -8.30 -2.31 -29.46
CA ASP A 189 -8.48 -1.79 -30.83
C ASP A 189 -8.13 -0.29 -30.79
N TYR A 190 -7.00 0.06 -31.40
CA TYR A 190 -6.42 1.41 -31.44
C TYR A 190 -7.44 2.48 -31.85
N ARG A 191 -8.52 2.09 -32.56
CA ARG A 191 -9.62 2.97 -32.97
C ARG A 191 -10.43 3.56 -31.80
N LYS A 192 -10.51 2.92 -30.63
CA LYS A 192 -11.22 3.48 -29.46
C LYS A 192 -10.43 4.56 -28.71
N LEU A 193 -9.11 4.56 -28.82
CA LEU A 193 -8.22 5.57 -28.19
C LEU A 193 -8.30 6.93 -28.91
N GLN A 194 -8.55 6.94 -30.22
CA GLN A 194 -8.75 8.19 -30.99
C GLN A 194 -10.02 8.96 -30.59
N SER A 195 -10.99 8.32 -29.94
CA SER A 195 -12.16 9.01 -29.40
C SER A 195 -11.86 9.72 -28.07
N PHE A 196 -10.86 9.25 -27.32
CA PHE A 196 -10.46 9.84 -26.04
C PHE A 196 -9.60 11.10 -26.23
N HIS A 197 -8.80 11.15 -27.30
CA HIS A 197 -8.02 12.34 -27.70
C HIS A 197 -8.89 13.44 -28.36
N ARG A 198 -10.20 13.22 -28.55
CA ARG A 198 -11.14 14.26 -29.01
C ARG A 198 -12.00 14.85 -27.88
N LEU A 199 -11.80 14.39 -26.64
CA LEU A 199 -12.58 14.82 -25.46
C LEU A 199 -11.73 15.58 -24.42
N PHE A 200 -10.45 15.81 -24.70
CA PHE A 200 -9.54 16.72 -24.00
C PHE A 200 -8.63 17.38 -25.04
#